data_AF-A0A937QTD5-F1
#
_entry.id   AF-A0A937QTD5-F1
#
_cell.length_a   1.000
_cell.length_b   1.000
_cell.length_c   1.000
_cell.angle_alpha   90.00
_cell.angle_beta   90.00
_cell.angle_gamma   90.00
#
_symmetry.space_group_name_H-M   'P 1'
#
loop_
_entity.id
_entity.type
_entity.pdbx_description
1 polymer ?
#
loop_
_entity_poly.entity_id
_entity_poly.type
_entity_poly.pdbx_seq_one_letter_code
_entity_poly.pdbx_strand_id
1 'polypeptide(L)' 'MLAVLSSDGSKLVYATFLGGSGDDLIRSVAIDPNGDVYLVGSTSSRDFPVTSNAVQTRLAGSADAFVVKLVPAG' A
#
# COMPACT_ATOMS: atom_id res chain seq x y z
N MET A 1 -6.12 -1.91 4.13
CA MET A 1 -6.76 -2.62 3.00
C MET A 1 -6.89 -1.67 1.82
N LEU A 2 -6.60 -2.11 0.61
CA LEU A 2 -6.94 -1.40 -0.63
C LEU A 2 -8.01 -2.20 -1.37
N ALA A 3 -9.07 -1.52 -1.81
CA ALA A 3 -10.13 -2.11 -2.63
C ALA A 3 -10.41 -1.20 -3.84
N VAL A 4 -10.52 -1.82 -5.01
CA VAL A 4 -10.93 -1.18 -6.27
C VAL A 4 -12.32 -1.69 -6.59
N LEU A 5 -13.27 -0.77 -6.76
CA LEU A 5 -14.65 -1.08 -7.11
C LEU A 5 -14.90 -0.76 -8.59
N SER A 6 -15.95 -1.37 -9.17
CA SER A 6 -16.48 -0.93 -10.45
C SER A 6 -16.97 0.52 -10.36
N SER A 7 -17.05 1.21 -11.50
CA SER A 7 -17.44 2.64 -11.54
C SER A 7 -18.83 2.93 -10.96
N ASP A 8 -19.72 1.95 -11.00
CA ASP A 8 -21.06 1.99 -10.38
C ASP A 8 -21.08 1.53 -8.91
N GLY A 9 -19.92 1.16 -8.36
CA GLY A 9 -19.75 0.65 -6.99
C GLY A 9 -20.35 -0.73 -6.75
N SER A 10 -20.88 -1.42 -7.77
CA SER A 10 -21.65 -2.66 -7.60
C SER A 10 -20.79 -3.91 -7.45
N LYS A 11 -19.50 -3.85 -7.84
CA LYS A 11 -18.58 -4.99 -7.84
C LYS A 11 -17.24 -4.62 -7.22
N LEU A 12 -16.67 -5.57 -6.48
CA LEU A 12 -15.26 -5.56 -6.12
C LEU A 12 -14.43 -6.07 -7.31
N VAL A 13 -13.64 -5.18 -7.91
CA VAL A 13 -12.77 -5.52 -9.05
C VAL A 13 -11.48 -6.16 -8.53
N TYR A 14 -10.91 -5.58 -7.47
CA TYR A 14 -9.66 -6.05 -6.88
C TYR A 14 -9.62 -5.66 -5.41
N ALA A 15 -9.07 -6.52 -4.56
CA ALA A 15 -8.70 -6.17 -3.21
C ALA A 15 -7.38 -6.81 -2.85
N THR A 16 -6.59 -6.09 -2.07
CA THR A 16 -5.39 -6.63 -1.45
C THR A 16 -5.17 -6.02 -0.07
N PHE A 17 -4.38 -6.71 0.73
CA PHE A 17 -3.95 -6.24 2.04
C PHE A 17 -2.48 -5.82 1.96
N LEU A 18 -2.22 -4.60 2.44
CA LEU A 18 -0.88 -4.05 2.60
C LEU A 18 -0.77 -3.53 4.03
N GLY A 19 0.03 -4.20 4.84
CA GLY A 19 0.21 -3.97 6.27
C GLY A 19 0.83 -5.19 6.96
N GLY A 20 1.12 -5.07 8.25
CA GLY A 20 1.67 -6.09 9.13
C GLY A 20 0.95 -6.12 10.48
N SER A 21 1.70 -6.43 11.53
CA SER A 21 1.22 -6.71 12.89
C SER A 21 0.84 -5.48 13.72
N GLY A 22 1.21 -4.27 13.29
CA GLY A 22 0.94 -3.00 13.96
C GLY A 22 -0.08 -2.13 13.21
N ASP A 23 0.00 -0.81 13.45
CA ASP A 23 -0.88 0.16 12.81
C ASP A 23 -0.32 0.60 11.46
N ASP A 24 -1.09 0.38 10.40
CA ASP A 24 -0.73 0.73 9.02
C ASP A 24 -1.79 1.61 8.39
N LEU A 25 -1.43 2.86 8.14
CA LEU A 25 -2.35 3.89 7.66
C LEU A 25 -1.92 4.40 6.30
N ILE A 26 -2.76 4.16 5.29
CA ILE A 26 -2.67 4.83 3.99
C ILE A 26 -3.22 6.26 4.17
N ARG A 27 -2.42 7.25 3.79
CA ARG A 27 -2.77 8.68 3.90
C ARG A 27 -3.13 9.30 2.56
N SER A 28 -2.57 8.80 1.47
CA SER A 28 -2.94 9.25 0.12
C SER A 28 -2.69 8.15 -0.92
N VAL A 29 -3.39 8.27 -2.04
CA VAL A 29 -3.33 7.37 -3.20
C VAL A 29 -3.28 8.20 -4.48
N ALA A 30 -2.46 7.76 -5.43
CA ALA A 30 -2.43 8.26 -6.80
C ALA A 30 -2.36 7.07 -7.76
N ILE A 31 -2.91 7.25 -8.97
CA ILE A 31 -2.89 6.24 -10.03
C ILE A 31 -2.27 6.91 -11.25
N ASP A 32 -1.27 6.27 -11.86
CA ASP A 32 -0.66 6.77 -13.09
C ASP A 32 -1.43 6.31 -14.35
N PRO A 33 -1.11 6.85 -15.55
CA PRO A 33 -1.80 6.46 -16.78
C PRO A 33 -1.66 4.98 -17.18
N ASN A 34 -0.68 4.25 -16.63
CA ASN A 34 -0.53 2.81 -16.86
C ASN A 34 -1.41 1.99 -15.89
N GLY A 35 -2.09 2.65 -14.94
CA GLY A 35 -2.90 2.00 -13.91
C GLY A 35 -2.10 1.59 -12.67
N ASP A 36 -0.82 1.94 -12.58
CA ASP A 36 -0.05 1.65 -11.37
C ASP A 36 -0.53 2.53 -10.21
N VAL A 37 -0.71 1.92 -9.04
CA VAL A 37 -1.22 2.58 -7.84
C VAL A 37 -0.05 2.91 -6.91
N TYR A 38 0.06 4.18 -6.54
CA TYR A 38 1.05 4.68 -5.60
C TYR A 38 0.34 5.03 -4.28
N LEU A 39 0.80 4.42 -3.20
CA LEU A 39 0.28 4.63 -1.86
C LEU A 39 1.36 5.28 -0.99
N VAL A 40 0.98 6.27 -0.21
CA VAL A 40 1.83 6.84 0.83
C VAL A 40 1.12 6.77 2.18
N GLY A 41 1.89 6.58 3.23
CA GLY A 41 1.33 6.35 4.55
C GLY A 41 2.36 6.24 5.65
N SER A 42 1.91 5.73 6.79
CA SER A 42 2.75 5.44 7.94
C SER A 42 2.52 4.01 8.44
N THR A 43 3.57 3.36 8.91
CA THR A 43 3.54 2.02 9.48
C THR A 43 4.23 2.00 10.85
N SER A 44 3.64 1.32 11.84
CA SER A 44 4.32 0.88 13.06
C SER A 44 4.61 -0.62 13.08
N SER A 45 4.35 -1.31 11.96
CA SER A 45 4.52 -2.75 11.79
C SER A 45 5.98 -3.12 11.56
N ARG A 46 6.54 -3.96 12.43
CA ARG A 46 7.92 -4.49 12.27
C ARG A 46 8.07 -5.48 11.11
N ASP A 47 6.96 -6.04 10.68
CA ASP A 47 6.76 -6.99 9.60
C ASP A 47 6.04 -6.36 8.40
N PHE A 48 6.07 -5.04 8.27
CA PHE A 48 5.51 -4.35 7.10
C PHE A 48 6.13 -4.92 5.80
N PRO A 49 5.32 -5.26 4.78
CA PRO A 49 5.83 -5.79 3.52
C PRO A 49 6.76 -4.80 2.81
N VAL A 50 7.97 -5.24 2.48
CA VAL A 50 8.97 -4.45 1.74
C VAL A 50 9.55 -5.27 0.58
N THR A 51 9.99 -4.58 -0.47
CA THR A 51 10.80 -5.20 -1.54
C THR A 51 12.27 -5.25 -1.13
N SER A 52 13.04 -6.13 -1.75
CA SER A 52 14.49 -6.27 -1.48
C SER A 52 15.30 -5.02 -1.81
N ASN A 53 14.79 -4.16 -2.69
CA ASN A 53 15.40 -2.90 -3.11
C ASN A 53 14.80 -1.66 -2.41
N ALA A 54 14.00 -1.82 -1.36
CA ALA A 54 13.46 -0.69 -0.62
C ALA A 54 14.58 0.13 0.05
N VAL A 55 14.41 1.46 0.08
CA VAL A 55 15.37 2.39 0.71
C VAL A 55 15.58 2.06 2.20
N GLN A 56 14.51 1.67 2.87
CA GLN A 56 14.52 1.19 4.24
C GLN A 56 13.67 -0.08 4.32
N THR A 57 14.25 -1.16 4.84
CA THR A 57 13.63 -2.51 4.85
C THR A 57 13.11 -2.95 6.21
N ARG A 58 13.33 -2.15 7.26
CA ARG A 58 12.90 -2.42 8.64
C ARG A 58 12.44 -1.13 9.30
N LEU A 59 11.49 -1.24 10.22
CA LEU A 59 11.06 -0.13 11.06
C LEU A 59 12.26 0.39 11.90
N ALA A 60 12.50 1.70 11.85
CA ALA A 60 13.60 2.39 12.52
C ALA A 60 13.11 3.37 13.62
N GLY A 61 11.81 3.67 13.68
CA GLY A 61 11.17 4.49 14.71
C GLY A 61 10.01 3.78 15.43
N SER A 62 9.17 4.57 16.12
CA SER A 62 7.86 4.09 16.60
C SER A 62 6.83 3.98 15.47
N ALA A 63 7.00 4.79 14.43
CA ALA A 63 6.32 4.68 13.15
C ALA A 63 7.21 5.32 12.06
N ASP A 64 7.22 4.73 10.86
CA ASP A 64 7.93 5.27 9.70
C ASP A 64 6.97 5.58 8.56
N ALA A 65 7.35 6.54 7.73
CA ALA A 65 6.65 6.79 6.47
C ALA A 65 6.99 5.70 5.44
N PHE A 66 6.02 5.33 4.61
CA PHE A 66 6.25 4.46 3.46
C PHE A 66 5.76 5.09 2.16
N VAL A 67 6.36 4.65 1.07
CA VAL A 67 5.85 4.82 -0.30
C VAL A 67 5.83 3.43 -0.93
N VAL A 68 4.69 3.02 -1.47
CA VAL A 68 4.51 1.72 -2.12
C VAL A 68 3.94 1.93 -3.51
N LYS A 69 4.46 1.18 -4.48
CA LYS A 69 3.88 1.02 -5.81
C LYS A 69 3.25 -0.36 -5.92
N LEU A 70 1.97 -0.42 -6.23
CA LEU A 70 1.25 -1.64 -6.56
C LEU A 70 0.98 -1.65 -8.06
N VAL A 71 1.45 -2.69 -8.73
CA VAL A 71 1.17 -2.93 -10.15
C VAL A 71 -0.11 -3.78 -10.21
N PRO A 72 -1.09 -3.44 -11.06
CA PRO A 72 -2.25 -4.30 -11.28
C PRO A 72 -1.77 -5.69 -11.70
N ALA A 73 -2.28 -6.73 -11.04
CA ALA A 73 -2.20 -8.06 -11.63
C ALA A 73 -3.07 -8.00 -12.89
N GLY A 74 -2.45 -8.19 -14.07
CA GLY A 74 -3.15 -8.27 -15.34
C GLY A 74 -4.19 -9.39 -15.36
#